data_AF-A0A938ETG1-F1
#
_entry.id   AF-A0A938ETG1-F1
#
_cell.length_a   1.000
_cell.length_b   1.000
_cell.length_c   1.000
_cell.angle_alpha   90.00
_cell.angle_beta   90.00
_cell.angle_gamma   90.00
#
_symmetry.space_group_name_H-M   'P 1'
#
loop_
_entity.id
_entity.type
_entity.pdbx_description
1 polymer ?
#
loop_
_entity_poly.entity_id
_entity_poly.type
_entity_poly.pdbx_seq_one_letter_code
_entity_poly.pdbx_strand_id
1 'polypeptide(L)'
;MHTLESFDFTDKRVILRCDLNVPIKNGQITDPGRIVASLPTIEIIGKKARSIVILAHLGRPKEGFAPEFSLTPVANRLGELLKDVVACVSDIEEAKKLAAASPGTVVLLENIRFFAAETSKDDGERAAFARELATLGDIYVGDGFGAVHRKHASVYDLPQLMPHCAG
;
A
#
# COMPACT_ATOMS: atom_id res chain seq x y z
N MET A 1 -14.90 6.73 13.08
CA MET A 1 -14.00 6.03 12.13
C MET A 1 -14.88 5.10 11.32
N HIS A 2 -14.85 5.21 9.99
CA HIS A 2 -15.58 4.29 9.13
C HIS A 2 -14.86 2.94 9.05
N THR A 3 -15.59 1.84 8.92
CA THR A 3 -15.06 0.47 8.76
C THR A 3 -15.31 -0.05 7.34
N LEU A 4 -14.66 -1.14 6.95
CA LEU A 4 -14.87 -1.79 5.64
C LEU A 4 -16.36 -1.97 5.28
N GLU A 5 -17.19 -2.33 6.26
CA GLU A 5 -18.62 -2.62 6.08
C GLU A 5 -19.45 -1.39 5.67
N SER A 6 -18.94 -0.19 5.94
CA SER A 6 -19.61 1.06 5.62
C SER A 6 -19.35 1.56 4.19
N PHE A 7 -18.58 0.81 3.39
CA PHE A 7 -18.19 1.17 2.03
C PHE A 7 -18.66 0.12 1.01
N ASP A 8 -19.05 0.61 -0.17
CA ASP A 8 -19.25 -0.23 -1.34
C ASP A 8 -17.99 -0.22 -2.21
N PHE A 9 -17.30 -1.36 -2.26
CA PHE A 9 -16.10 -1.56 -3.06
C PHE A 9 -16.40 -2.00 -4.50
N THR A 10 -17.67 -2.22 -4.87
CA THR A 10 -18.03 -2.76 -6.19
C THR A 10 -17.44 -1.91 -7.33
N ASP A 11 -16.59 -2.55 -8.15
CA ASP A 11 -15.85 -1.94 -9.28
C ASP A 11 -14.99 -0.71 -8.90
N LYS A 12 -14.62 -0.58 -7.62
CA LYS A 12 -13.72 0.49 -7.15
C LYS A 12 -12.26 0.08 -7.22
N ARG A 13 -11.39 1.05 -7.53
CA ARG A 13 -9.95 0.93 -7.33
C ARG A 13 -9.64 1.32 -5.90
N VAL A 14 -9.00 0.45 -5.13
CA VAL A 14 -8.78 0.68 -3.70
C VAL A 14 -7.31 0.88 -3.43
N ILE A 15 -6.96 1.95 -2.72
CA ILE A 15 -5.63 2.14 -2.17
C ILE A 15 -5.62 1.54 -0.77
N LEU A 16 -4.78 0.53 -0.53
CA LEU A 16 -4.69 -0.17 0.75
C LEU A 16 -3.34 0.10 1.42
N ARG A 17 -3.35 0.80 2.56
CA ARG A 17 -2.13 1.09 3.33
C ARG A 17 -1.89 0.04 4.40
N CYS A 18 -1.03 -0.94 4.11
CA CYS A 18 -0.70 -2.04 5.03
C CYS A 18 0.58 -1.78 5.85
N ASP A 19 0.66 -2.33 7.06
CA ASP A 19 1.95 -2.49 7.74
C ASP A 19 2.64 -3.79 7.29
N LEU A 20 3.45 -3.74 6.22
CA LEU A 20 4.23 -4.90 5.75
C LEU A 20 5.71 -4.83 6.14
N ASN A 21 6.05 -4.10 7.21
CA ASN A 21 7.43 -3.95 7.66
C ASN A 21 7.89 -5.22 8.42
N VAL A 22 8.23 -6.27 7.66
CA VAL A 22 8.67 -7.58 8.16
C VAL A 22 10.19 -7.69 8.25
N PRO A 23 10.74 -8.50 9.17
CA PRO A 23 12.17 -8.78 9.18
C PRO A 23 12.59 -9.61 7.96
N ILE A 24 13.62 -9.13 7.25
CA ILE A 24 14.25 -9.82 6.12
C ILE A 24 15.71 -10.09 6.44
N LYS A 25 16.16 -11.34 6.22
CA LYS A 25 17.55 -11.76 6.35
C LYS A 25 17.96 -12.52 5.09
N ASN A 26 19.04 -12.09 4.44
CA ASN A 26 19.55 -12.69 3.19
C ASN A 26 18.46 -12.79 2.10
N GLY A 27 17.63 -11.75 1.96
CA GLY A 27 16.54 -11.71 1.00
C GLY A 27 15.30 -12.56 1.35
N GLN A 28 15.30 -13.23 2.52
CA GLN A 28 14.18 -14.06 2.97
C GLN A 28 13.46 -13.45 4.15
N ILE A 29 12.13 -13.50 4.14
CA ILE A 29 11.28 -13.08 5.25
C ILE A 29 11.41 -14.11 6.36
N THR A 30 11.82 -13.67 7.56
CA THR A 30 11.98 -14.58 8.71
C THR A 30 10.73 -14.65 9.59
N ASP A 31 9.86 -13.65 9.51
CA ASP A 31 8.56 -13.62 10.19
C ASP A 31 7.51 -12.97 9.28
N PRO A 32 6.55 -13.74 8.72
CA PRO A 32 5.52 -13.23 7.83
C PRO A 32 4.29 -12.69 8.57
N GLY A 33 4.30 -12.61 9.91
CA GLY A 33 3.11 -12.33 10.72
C GLY A 33 2.36 -11.06 10.31
N ARG A 34 3.07 -10.01 9.91
CA ARG A 34 2.46 -8.77 9.42
C ARG A 34 1.80 -8.90 8.04
N ILE A 35 2.36 -9.72 7.15
CA ILE A 35 1.75 -10.01 5.84
C ILE A 35 0.46 -10.79 6.07
N VAL A 36 0.51 -11.82 6.93
CA VAL A 36 -0.65 -12.64 7.28
C VAL A 36 -1.76 -11.79 7.92
N ALA A 37 -1.41 -10.82 8.76
CA ALA A 37 -2.36 -9.94 9.41
C ALA A 37 -3.20 -9.08 8.44
N SER A 38 -2.65 -8.73 7.27
CA SER A 38 -3.38 -7.94 6.25
C SER A 38 -4.20 -8.79 5.27
N LEU A 39 -4.05 -10.12 5.26
CA LEU A 39 -4.81 -10.98 4.33
C LEU A 39 -6.33 -10.83 4.48
N PRO A 40 -6.93 -10.79 5.68
CA PRO A 40 -8.39 -10.64 5.80
C PRO A 40 -8.91 -9.37 5.13
N THR A 41 -8.20 -8.25 5.30
CA THR A 41 -8.55 -6.97 4.68
C THR A 41 -8.47 -7.04 3.16
N ILE A 42 -7.38 -7.61 2.62
CA ILE A 42 -7.18 -7.80 1.18
C ILE A 42 -8.28 -8.67 0.59
N GLU A 43 -8.62 -9.78 1.24
CA GLU A 43 -9.66 -10.72 0.79
C GLU A 43 -11.06 -10.10 0.84
N ILE A 44 -11.38 -9.30 1.87
CA ILE A 44 -12.67 -8.61 1.98
C ILE A 44 -12.84 -7.60 0.83
N ILE A 45 -11.81 -6.77 0.60
CA ILE A 45 -11.82 -5.76 -0.46
C ILE A 45 -11.87 -6.43 -1.84
N GLY A 46 -11.00 -7.42 -2.06
CA GLY A 46 -10.79 -8.09 -3.35
C GLY A 46 -12.02 -8.85 -3.87
N LYS A 47 -12.99 -9.18 -3.02
CA LYS A 47 -14.27 -9.80 -3.43
C LYS A 47 -15.13 -8.89 -4.32
N LYS A 48 -14.98 -7.57 -4.20
CA LYS A 48 -15.85 -6.58 -4.88
C LYS A 48 -15.06 -5.49 -5.61
N ALA A 49 -13.88 -5.15 -5.11
CA ALA A 49 -13.01 -4.17 -5.72
C ALA A 49 -12.62 -4.57 -7.14
N ARG A 50 -12.54 -3.56 -8.01
CA ARG A 50 -11.94 -3.71 -9.33
C ARG A 50 -10.47 -4.06 -9.19
N SER A 51 -9.75 -3.37 -8.31
CA SER A 51 -8.32 -3.60 -8.09
C SER A 51 -7.87 -3.02 -6.76
N ILE A 52 -6.72 -3.49 -6.29
CA ILE A 52 -6.08 -3.04 -5.06
C ILE A 52 -4.67 -2.57 -5.38
N VAL A 53 -4.33 -1.33 -5.01
CA VAL A 53 -2.96 -0.83 -4.96
C VAL A 53 -2.53 -0.76 -3.50
N ILE A 54 -1.61 -1.62 -3.11
CA ILE A 54 -1.07 -1.70 -1.76
C ILE A 54 0.09 -0.72 -1.62
N LEU A 55 0.04 0.10 -0.57
CA LEU A 55 1.12 0.98 -0.13
C LEU A 55 1.70 0.42 1.17
N ALA A 56 3.00 0.15 1.18
CA ALA A 56 3.70 -0.34 2.36
C ALA A 56 5.08 0.31 2.50
N HIS A 57 5.67 0.16 3.68
CA HIS A 57 7.05 0.55 3.90
C HIS A 57 7.83 -0.62 4.49
N LEU A 58 9.14 -0.65 4.22
CA LEU A 58 10.08 -1.58 4.84
C LEU A 58 11.27 -0.79 5.38
N GLY A 59 11.58 -1.00 6.66
CA GLY A 59 12.68 -0.33 7.34
C GLY A 59 12.65 1.20 7.21
N ARG A 60 13.83 1.80 7.16
CA ARG A 60 14.04 3.25 7.08
C ARG A 60 15.19 3.54 6.10
N PRO A 61 14.93 3.47 4.78
CA PRO A 61 15.94 3.86 3.80
C PRO A 61 16.37 5.30 4.06
N LYS A 62 17.67 5.58 3.93
CA LYS A 62 18.23 6.92 4.15
C LYS A 62 18.22 7.76 2.87
N GLU A 63 18.52 7.13 1.73
CA GLU A 63 18.67 7.81 0.44
C GLU A 63 18.07 6.93 -0.66
N GLY A 64 16.88 7.30 -1.15
CA GLY A 64 16.26 6.66 -2.30
C GLY A 64 16.17 5.14 -2.20
N PHE A 65 16.28 4.49 -3.37
CA PHE A 65 16.21 3.04 -3.51
C PHE A 65 17.41 2.33 -2.88
N ALA A 66 17.13 1.29 -2.10
CA ALA A 66 18.12 0.41 -1.49
C ALA A 66 17.59 -1.04 -1.53
N PRO A 67 18.29 -1.99 -2.18
CA PRO A 67 17.78 -3.35 -2.41
C PRO A 67 17.33 -4.09 -1.14
N GLU A 68 18.00 -3.87 -0.01
CA GLU A 68 17.68 -4.46 1.28
C GLU A 68 16.33 -3.99 1.86
N PHE A 69 15.81 -2.87 1.35
CA PHE A 69 14.52 -2.30 1.71
C PHE A 69 13.47 -2.47 0.61
N SER A 70 13.73 -3.26 -0.44
CA SER A 70 12.72 -3.59 -1.45
C SER A 70 11.61 -4.47 -0.88
N LEU A 71 10.39 -4.23 -1.34
CA LEU A 71 9.19 -5.00 -1.07
C LEU A 71 9.01 -6.18 -2.03
N THR A 72 9.92 -6.40 -2.98
CA THR A 72 9.84 -7.56 -3.89
C THR A 72 9.67 -8.90 -3.15
N PRO A 73 10.41 -9.20 -2.06
CA PRO A 73 10.19 -10.43 -1.29
C PRO A 73 8.80 -10.48 -0.63
N VAL A 74 8.26 -9.32 -0.25
CA VAL A 74 6.92 -9.17 0.34
C VAL A 74 5.84 -9.43 -0.71
N ALA A 75 5.98 -8.87 -1.92
CA ALA A 75 5.07 -9.13 -3.03
C ALA A 75 5.00 -10.62 -3.38
N ASN A 76 6.16 -11.28 -3.49
CA ASN A 76 6.22 -12.72 -3.76
C ASN A 76 5.49 -13.53 -2.68
N ARG A 77 5.77 -13.24 -1.40
CA ARG A 77 5.12 -13.93 -0.29
C ARG A 77 3.61 -13.66 -0.23
N LEU A 78 3.19 -12.43 -0.53
CA LEU A 78 1.77 -12.10 -0.59
C LEU A 78 1.08 -12.85 -1.73
N GLY A 79 1.71 -12.95 -2.90
CA GLY A 79 1.19 -13.71 -4.03
C GLY A 79 1.05 -15.21 -3.73
N GLU A 80 2.01 -15.82 -3.03
CA GLU A 80 1.90 -17.21 -2.56
C GLU A 80 0.67 -17.42 -1.65
N LEU A 81 0.43 -16.49 -0.73
CA LEU A 81 -0.66 -16.57 0.24
C LEU A 81 -2.04 -16.34 -0.40
N LEU A 82 -2.12 -15.38 -1.34
CA LEU A 82 -3.34 -15.08 -2.10
C LEU A 82 -3.59 -16.10 -3.23
N LYS A 83 -2.59 -16.91 -3.57
CA LYS A 83 -2.59 -17.81 -4.73
C LYS A 83 -2.83 -17.06 -6.04
N ASP A 84 -2.26 -15.86 -6.14
CA ASP A 84 -2.37 -14.97 -7.30
C ASP A 84 -1.08 -14.16 -7.48
N VAL A 85 -0.89 -13.55 -8.64
CA VAL A 85 0.26 -12.71 -8.93
C VAL A 85 0.08 -11.35 -8.28
N VAL A 86 1.06 -10.94 -7.47
CA VAL A 86 1.17 -9.57 -6.95
C VAL A 86 2.35 -8.89 -7.62
N ALA A 87 2.08 -7.92 -8.50
CA ALA A 87 3.13 -7.14 -9.14
C ALA A 87 3.75 -6.16 -8.14
N CYS A 88 5.09 -6.08 -8.09
CA CYS A 88 5.82 -5.05 -7.34
C CYS A 88 6.40 -4.05 -8.32
N VAL A 89 5.98 -2.79 -8.26
CA VAL A 89 6.38 -1.74 -9.22
C VAL A 89 6.89 -0.49 -8.51
N SER A 90 7.89 0.17 -9.08
CA SER A 90 8.51 1.35 -8.48
C SER A 90 7.90 2.69 -8.91
N ASP A 91 7.06 2.68 -9.94
CA ASP A 91 6.47 3.87 -10.52
C ASP A 91 4.95 3.95 -10.26
N ILE A 92 4.48 5.15 -9.91
CA ILE A 92 3.06 5.39 -9.59
C ILE A 92 2.18 5.26 -10.84
N GLU A 93 2.65 5.76 -12.00
CA GLU A 93 1.89 5.66 -13.25
C GLU A 93 1.83 4.22 -13.76
N GLU A 94 2.87 3.42 -13.56
CA GLU A 94 2.85 1.97 -13.80
C GLU A 94 1.85 1.26 -12.89
N ALA A 95 1.87 1.53 -11.58
CA ALA A 95 0.92 0.95 -10.62
C ALA A 95 -0.52 1.27 -11.02
N LYS A 96 -0.78 2.52 -11.40
CA LYS A 96 -2.08 3.00 -11.88
C LYS A 96 -2.53 2.29 -13.15
N LYS A 97 -1.64 2.12 -14.13
CA LYS A 97 -1.93 1.41 -15.39
C LYS A 97 -2.30 -0.05 -15.13
N LEU A 98 -1.50 -0.76 -14.31
CA LEU A 98 -1.78 -2.15 -13.96
C LEU A 98 -3.11 -2.30 -13.23
N ALA A 99 -3.37 -1.44 -12.24
CA ALA A 99 -4.64 -1.44 -11.49
C ALA A 99 -5.86 -1.10 -12.36
N ALA A 100 -5.69 -0.37 -13.46
CA ALA A 100 -6.76 -0.06 -14.40
C ALA A 100 -7.00 -1.17 -15.44
N ALA A 101 -5.94 -1.90 -15.82
CA ALA A 101 -5.94 -2.83 -16.93
C ALA A 101 -6.89 -4.02 -16.75
N SER A 102 -6.87 -4.65 -15.56
CA SER A 102 -7.59 -5.91 -15.33
C SER A 102 -8.31 -5.93 -13.96
N PRO A 103 -9.62 -6.25 -13.91
CA PRO A 103 -10.30 -6.52 -12.65
C PRO A 103 -9.64 -7.65 -11.84
N GLY A 104 -9.69 -7.57 -10.51
CA GLY A 104 -9.05 -8.51 -9.60
C GLY A 104 -7.55 -8.27 -9.37
N THR A 105 -6.95 -7.27 -10.02
CA THR A 105 -5.50 -7.05 -9.93
C THR A 105 -5.10 -6.51 -8.56
N VAL A 106 -4.06 -7.11 -7.97
CA VAL A 106 -3.37 -6.61 -6.77
C VAL A 106 -1.96 -6.16 -7.16
N VAL A 107 -1.67 -4.87 -6.93
CA VAL A 107 -0.37 -4.26 -7.18
C VAL A 107 0.22 -3.80 -5.85
N LEU A 108 1.49 -4.10 -5.61
CA LEU A 108 2.27 -3.52 -4.52
C LEU A 108 3.14 -2.41 -5.10
N LEU A 109 2.93 -1.16 -4.67
CA LEU A 109 3.91 -0.12 -4.93
C LEU A 109 5.16 -0.43 -4.09
N GLU A 110 6.32 -0.29 -4.70
CA GLU A 110 7.62 -0.42 -4.04
C GLU A 110 7.69 0.53 -2.83
N ASN A 111 8.58 0.23 -1.89
CA ASN A 111 8.68 0.84 -0.59
C ASN A 111 8.41 2.35 -0.63
N ILE A 112 7.29 2.76 -0.04
CA ILE A 112 6.81 4.15 -0.11
C ILE A 112 7.84 5.14 0.48
N ARG A 113 8.75 4.67 1.35
CA ARG A 113 9.84 5.49 1.90
C ARG A 113 11.01 5.72 0.94
N PHE A 114 11.02 5.12 -0.25
CA PHE A 114 11.94 5.50 -1.32
C PHE A 114 11.58 6.87 -1.92
N PHE A 115 10.32 7.27 -1.81
CA PHE A 115 9.90 8.63 -2.14
C PHE A 115 10.20 9.54 -0.96
N ALA A 116 11.15 10.47 -1.11
CA ALA A 116 11.52 11.40 -0.04
C ALA A 116 10.30 12.17 0.51
N ALA A 117 9.35 12.49 -0.37
CA ALA A 117 8.11 13.17 -0.04
C ALA A 117 7.20 12.39 0.91
N GLU A 118 7.34 11.07 1.08
CA GLU A 118 6.54 10.30 2.05
C GLU A 118 6.77 10.79 3.49
N THR A 119 8.01 11.12 3.84
CA THR A 119 8.42 11.51 5.20
C THR A 119 8.90 12.95 5.30
N SER A 120 8.70 13.75 4.25
CA SER A 120 9.15 15.15 4.22
C SER A 120 8.61 15.94 5.40
N LYS A 121 9.40 16.87 5.91
CA LYS A 121 8.95 17.81 6.95
C LYS A 121 8.15 18.97 6.35
N ASP A 122 8.22 19.17 5.04
CA ASP A 122 7.45 20.18 4.33
C ASP A 122 6.03 19.67 4.05
N ASP A 123 5.03 20.40 4.55
CA ASP A 123 3.62 20.03 4.39
C ASP A 123 3.16 20.11 2.92
N GLY A 124 3.73 21.01 2.12
CA GLY A 124 3.43 21.15 0.70
C GLY A 124 3.95 19.99 -0.13
N GLU A 125 5.18 19.53 0.13
CA GLU A 125 5.75 18.35 -0.54
C GLU A 125 4.94 17.08 -0.25
N ARG A 126 4.59 16.85 1.02
CA ARG A 126 3.76 15.69 1.39
C ARG A 126 2.37 15.78 0.78
N ALA A 127 1.75 16.96 0.78
CA ALA A 127 0.45 17.16 0.17
C ALA A 127 0.47 16.97 -1.36
N ALA A 128 1.53 17.40 -2.04
CA ALA A 128 1.71 17.15 -3.48
C ALA A 128 1.81 15.66 -3.77
N PHE A 129 2.62 14.93 -3.01
CA PHE A 129 2.77 13.49 -3.16
C PHE A 129 1.49 12.72 -2.81
N ALA A 130 0.75 13.15 -1.78
CA ALA A 130 -0.55 12.57 -1.45
C ALA A 130 -1.57 12.76 -2.59
N ARG A 131 -1.57 13.90 -3.30
CA ARG A 131 -2.41 14.10 -4.50
C ARG A 131 -2.03 13.17 -5.63
N GLU A 132 -0.74 12.91 -5.82
CA GLU A 132 -0.25 11.95 -6.81
C GLU A 132 -0.73 10.53 -6.47
N LEU A 133 -0.54 10.09 -5.21
CA LEU A 133 -1.03 8.81 -4.73
C LEU A 133 -2.56 8.67 -4.84
N ALA A 134 -3.32 9.74 -4.61
CA ALA A 134 -4.78 9.72 -4.74
C ALA A 134 -5.26 9.37 -6.15
N THR A 135 -4.41 9.48 -7.18
CA THR A 135 -4.77 9.06 -8.55
C THR A 135 -4.84 7.52 -8.72
N LEU A 136 -4.27 6.77 -7.77
CA LEU A 136 -4.21 5.30 -7.80
C LEU A 136 -5.57 4.64 -7.52
N GLY A 137 -6.51 5.35 -6.87
CA GLY A 137 -7.80 4.75 -6.53
C GLY A 137 -8.88 5.73 -6.13
N ASP A 138 -10.02 5.16 -5.75
CA ASP A 138 -11.27 5.89 -5.45
C ASP A 138 -11.58 5.86 -3.94
N ILE A 139 -11.07 4.86 -3.22
CA ILE A 139 -11.23 4.68 -1.77
C ILE A 139 -9.86 4.37 -1.15
N TYR A 140 -9.58 4.97 0.01
CA TYR A 140 -8.43 4.62 0.84
C TYR A 140 -8.85 3.70 2.00
N VAL A 141 -8.10 2.63 2.22
CA VAL A 141 -8.22 1.76 3.39
C VAL A 141 -6.93 1.77 4.17
N GLY A 142 -7.00 2.14 5.45
CA GLY A 142 -5.86 2.12 6.37
C GLY A 142 -5.85 0.84 7.20
N ASP A 143 -4.92 -0.07 6.91
CA ASP A 143 -4.76 -1.38 7.57
C ASP A 143 -3.33 -1.53 8.16
N GLY A 144 -2.94 -0.55 8.96
CA GLY A 144 -1.59 -0.44 9.46
C GLY A 144 -1.52 0.40 10.73
N PHE A 145 -2.15 -0.07 11.82
CA PHE A 145 -2.22 0.65 13.09
C PHE A 145 -0.83 1.09 13.61
N GLY A 146 0.22 0.32 13.32
CA GLY A 146 1.60 0.68 13.64
C GLY A 146 2.13 1.94 12.94
N ALA A 147 1.49 2.39 11.85
CA ALA A 147 1.90 3.55 11.08
C ALA A 147 1.04 4.81 11.35
N VAL A 148 -0.19 4.68 11.85
CA VAL A 148 -1.21 5.76 11.94
C VAL A 148 -0.82 6.96 12.82
N HIS A 149 0.20 6.82 13.67
CA HIS A 149 0.71 7.90 14.52
C HIS A 149 1.72 8.82 13.79
N ARG A 150 1.98 8.60 12.50
CA ARG A 150 2.98 9.34 11.72
C ARG A 150 2.31 10.30 10.75
N LYS A 151 2.78 11.55 10.75
CA LYS A 151 2.40 12.59 9.76
C LYS A 151 3.15 12.35 8.45
N HIS A 152 2.83 11.26 7.76
CA HIS A 152 3.40 10.91 6.45
C HIS A 152 2.36 11.10 5.35
N ALA A 153 2.82 11.27 4.11
CA ALA A 153 1.94 11.48 2.97
C ALA A 153 0.91 10.34 2.81
N SER A 154 1.37 9.09 2.80
CA SER A 154 0.50 7.91 2.61
C SER A 154 -0.40 7.56 3.79
N VAL A 155 -0.21 8.18 4.96
CA VAL A 155 -0.90 7.83 6.21
C VAL A 155 -1.81 8.95 6.69
N TYR A 156 -1.35 10.20 6.60
CA TYR A 156 -2.02 11.37 7.16
C TYR A 156 -2.63 12.23 6.05
N ASP A 157 -1.84 12.60 5.04
CA ASP A 157 -2.27 13.56 4.02
C ASP A 157 -3.23 12.90 3.00
N LEU A 158 -2.94 11.68 2.55
CA LEU A 158 -3.75 10.94 1.57
C LEU A 158 -5.22 10.70 1.99
N PRO A 159 -5.53 10.13 3.18
CA PRO A 159 -6.93 9.90 3.57
C PRO A 159 -7.75 11.19 3.72
N GLN A 160 -7.12 12.36 3.88
CA GLN A 160 -7.84 13.64 3.90
C GLN A 160 -8.35 14.07 2.52
N LEU A 161 -7.80 13.50 1.44
CA LEU A 161 -8.13 13.86 0.06
C LEU A 161 -9.24 12.98 -0.55
N MET A 162 -9.63 11.90 0.12
CA MET A 162 -10.53 10.90 -0.47
C MET A 162 -11.37 10.16 0.58
N PRO A 163 -12.47 9.50 0.17
CA PRO A 163 -13.23 8.64 1.07
C PRO A 163 -12.32 7.57 1.69
N HIS A 164 -12.37 7.43 3.02
CA HIS A 164 -11.48 6.52 3.74
C HIS A 164 -12.16 5.72 4.85
N CYS A 165 -11.66 4.51 5.08
CA CYS A 165 -12.05 3.68 6.22
C CYS A 165 -10.87 2.90 6.82
N ALA A 166 -11.11 2.32 8.00
CA ALA A 166 -10.22 1.37 8.64
C ALA A 166 -10.36 -0.02 7.98
N GLY A 167 -9.22 -0.69 7.83
CA GLY A 167 -9.14 -2.13 7.56
C GLY A 167 -9.53 -2.96 8.77
#